data_AF-A0A6V7IF75-F1
#
_entry.id   AF-A0A6V7IF75-F1
#
_cell.length_a   1.000
_cell.length_b   1.000
_cell.length_c   1.000
_cell.angle_alpha   90.00
_cell.angle_beta   90.00
_cell.angle_gamma   90.00
#
_symmetry.space_group_name_H-M   'P 1'
#
loop_
_entity.id
_entity.type
_entity.pdbx_description
1 polymer ?
#
loop_
_entity_poly.entity_id
_entity_poly.type
_entity_poly.pdbx_seq_one_letter_code
_entity_poly.pdbx_strand_id
1 'polypeptide(L)'
;LVLPDECSKSYEKFRRVPTGLDDSTVCAIDGNTTRRADSCQGDSGGPLLMIDTNSDVIIGVTSFGQSCGSSTPAVYTSVVKFLDWIESHVWPDNESD
;
A
#
# COMPACT_ATOMS: atom_id res chain seq x y z
N LEU A 1 -10.25 -0.02 1.81
CA LEU A 1 -9.17 0.99 1.74
C LEU A 1 -9.52 2.12 2.70
N VAL A 2 -8.51 2.75 3.28
CA VAL A 2 -8.69 3.90 4.19
C VAL A 2 -8.41 5.17 3.40
N LEU A 3 -9.18 6.23 3.64
CA LEU A 3 -8.95 7.52 2.99
C LEU A 3 -7.58 8.10 3.40
N PRO A 4 -6.84 8.78 2.50
CA PRO A 4 -5.50 9.29 2.78
C PRO A 4 -5.41 10.14 4.06
N ASP A 5 -6.37 11.05 4.27
CA ASP A 5 -6.41 11.93 5.44
C ASP A 5 -6.65 11.15 6.75
N GLU A 6 -7.48 10.10 6.70
CA GLU A 6 -7.75 9.25 7.85
C GLU A 6 -6.54 8.37 8.19
N CYS A 7 -5.86 7.85 7.17
CA CYS A 7 -4.63 7.10 7.38
C CYS A 7 -3.53 7.98 7.97
N SER A 8 -3.31 9.17 7.39
CA SER A 8 -2.28 10.11 7.83
C SER A 8 -2.40 10.48 9.30
N LYS A 9 -3.63 10.69 9.80
CA LYS A 9 -3.91 10.93 11.22
C LYS A 9 -3.40 9.82 12.15
N SER A 10 -3.42 8.57 11.67
CA SER A 10 -2.93 7.42 12.45
C SER A 10 -1.40 7.40 12.59
N TYR A 11 -0.70 8.17 11.76
CA TYR A 11 0.76 8.18 11.65
C TYR A 11 1.42 9.51 12.05
N GLU A 12 0.67 10.57 12.42
CA GLU A 12 1.20 11.90 12.79
C GLU A 12 2.33 11.88 13.86
N LYS A 13 2.28 10.92 14.79
CA LYS A 13 3.26 10.78 15.88
C LYS A 13 4.27 9.66 15.67
N PHE A 14 4.24 9.02 14.49
CA PHE A 14 5.05 7.85 14.22
C PHE A 14 6.47 8.27 13.80
N ARG A 15 7.45 8.06 14.69
CA ARG A 15 8.84 8.51 14.48
C ARG A 15 9.50 7.98 13.20
N ARG A 16 9.02 6.85 12.66
CA ARG A 16 9.54 6.27 11.41
C ARG A 16 9.00 6.95 10.15
N VAL A 17 7.99 7.81 10.28
CA VAL A 17 7.36 8.56 9.19
C VAL A 17 7.35 10.06 9.60
N PRO A 18 8.53 10.70 9.71
CA PRO A 18 8.65 12.05 10.28
C PRO A 18 8.02 13.13 9.41
N THR A 19 7.89 12.89 8.11
CA THR A 19 7.30 13.81 7.12
C THR A 19 5.83 13.52 6.83
N GLY A 20 5.23 12.54 7.51
CA GLY A 20 3.88 12.06 7.21
C GLY A 20 3.84 11.14 5.99
N LEU A 21 2.63 10.66 5.70
CA LEU A 21 2.32 9.89 4.50
C LEU A 21 1.97 10.85 3.35
N ASP A 22 2.32 10.48 2.13
CA ASP A 22 1.97 11.22 0.92
C ASP A 22 1.23 10.30 -0.08
N ASP A 23 1.02 10.81 -1.30
CA ASP A 23 0.30 10.10 -2.36
C ASP A 23 1.06 8.90 -2.95
N SER A 24 2.31 8.66 -2.53
CA SER A 24 3.07 7.44 -2.83
C SER A 24 2.59 6.22 -2.04
N THR A 25 1.63 6.41 -1.13
CA THR A 25 1.13 5.36 -0.25
C THR A 25 -0.37 5.13 -0.37
N VAL A 26 -0.78 3.90 -0.10
CA VAL A 26 -2.18 3.50 0.08
C VAL A 26 -2.30 2.73 1.39
N CYS A 27 -3.40 2.94 2.11
CA CYS A 27 -3.63 2.29 3.39
C CYS A 27 -4.82 1.32 3.34
N ALA A 28 -4.66 0.20 4.01
CA ALA A 28 -5.72 -0.79 4.18
C ALA A 28 -5.81 -1.24 5.65
N ILE A 29 -7.03 -1.51 6.08
CA ILE A 29 -7.31 -2.10 7.38
C ILE A 29 -8.48 -3.07 7.24
N ASP A 30 -8.40 -4.21 7.92
CA ASP A 30 -9.55 -5.08 8.06
C ASP A 30 -10.57 -4.44 9.01
N GLY A 31 -11.83 -4.35 8.57
CA GLY A 31 -12.95 -3.83 9.36
C GLY A 31 -13.32 -4.73 10.55
N ASN A 32 -12.90 -6.00 10.57
CA ASN A 32 -13.18 -6.91 11.68
C ASN A 32 -12.43 -6.49 12.96
N THR A 33 -13.16 -5.98 13.96
CA THR A 33 -12.54 -5.48 15.20
C THR A 33 -12.18 -6.57 16.21
N THR A 34 -12.60 -7.82 16.01
CA THR A 34 -12.34 -8.95 16.93
C THR A 34 -11.11 -9.76 16.53
N ARG A 35 -10.88 -9.90 15.22
CA ARG A 35 -9.69 -10.53 14.65
C ARG A 35 -9.36 -9.85 13.32
N ARG A 36 -8.47 -8.85 13.36
CA ARG A 36 -8.02 -8.12 12.17
C ARG A 36 -7.05 -8.96 11.37
N ALA A 37 -7.37 -9.21 10.10
CA ALA A 37 -6.40 -9.60 9.10
C ALA A 37 -5.47 -8.41 8.80
N ASP A 38 -4.19 -8.70 8.62
CA ASP A 38 -3.15 -7.71 8.37
C ASP A 38 -1.96 -8.38 7.67
N SER A 39 -1.21 -7.59 6.91
CA SER A 39 0.15 -7.97 6.51
C SER A 39 1.07 -8.02 7.72
N CYS A 40 2.08 -8.90 7.68
CA CYS A 40 2.95 -9.15 8.82
C CYS A 40 4.43 -9.14 8.43
N GLN A 41 5.32 -9.34 9.41
CA GLN A 41 6.75 -9.41 9.13
C GLN A 41 7.04 -10.60 8.20
N GLY A 42 7.76 -10.33 7.11
CA GLY A 42 8.04 -11.30 6.06
C GLY A 42 7.18 -11.10 4.79
N ASP A 43 6.09 -10.33 4.87
CA ASP A 43 5.22 -10.05 3.71
C ASP A 43 5.69 -8.83 2.90
N SER A 44 6.75 -8.14 3.34
CA SER A 44 7.30 -6.96 2.67
C SER A 44 7.62 -7.24 1.20
N GLY A 45 7.15 -6.38 0.30
CA GLY A 45 7.26 -6.56 -1.15
C GLY A 45 6.14 -7.39 -1.77
N GLY A 46 5.28 -8.04 -0.97
CA GLY A 46 4.11 -8.76 -1.45
C GLY A 46 3.00 -7.84 -2.00
N PRO A 47 2.11 -8.35 -2.87
CA PRO A 47 1.05 -7.54 -3.48
C PRO A 47 -0.16 -7.36 -2.55
N LEU A 48 -0.73 -6.16 -2.57
CA LEU A 48 -2.11 -5.90 -2.15
C LEU A 48 -3.02 -5.99 -3.39
N LEU A 49 -3.83 -7.04 -3.45
CA LEU A 49 -4.77 -7.28 -4.54
C LEU A 49 -6.15 -6.70 -4.23
N MET A 50 -6.74 -6.02 -5.22
CA MET A 50 -8.17 -5.75 -5.26
C MET A 50 -8.81 -6.80 -6.18
N ILE A 51 -9.69 -7.62 -5.60
CA ILE A 51 -10.41 -8.67 -6.31
C ILE A 51 -11.66 -8.06 -6.95
N ASP A 52 -11.80 -8.19 -8.26
CA ASP A 52 -12.95 -7.70 -9.03
C ASP A 52 -13.49 -8.82 -9.93
N THR A 53 -14.74 -8.69 -10.39
CA THR A 53 -15.39 -9.72 -11.20
C THR A 53 -14.73 -9.91 -12.57
N ASN A 54 -14.05 -8.88 -13.08
CA ASN A 54 -13.45 -8.91 -14.41
C ASN A 54 -11.97 -9.27 -14.38
N SER A 55 -11.20 -8.66 -13.46
CA SER A 55 -9.76 -8.90 -13.34
C SER A 55 -9.27 -8.42 -11.98
N ASP A 56 -8.47 -9.24 -11.33
CA ASP A 56 -7.76 -8.84 -10.11
C ASP A 56 -6.67 -7.83 -10.46
N VAL A 57 -6.56 -6.78 -9.66
CA VAL A 57 -5.57 -5.71 -9.88
C VAL A 57 -4.69 -5.52 -8.65
N ILE A 58 -3.39 -5.33 -8.88
CA ILE A 58 -2.43 -5.00 -7.82
C ILE A 58 -2.50 -3.50 -7.59
N ILE A 59 -2.97 -3.09 -6.41
CA ILE A 59 -3.13 -1.68 -6.06
C ILE A 59 -2.04 -1.17 -5.12
N GLY A 60 -1.32 -2.07 -4.47
CA GLY A 60 -0.25 -1.70 -3.56
C GLY A 60 0.81 -2.78 -3.36
N VAL A 61 1.94 -2.38 -2.79
CA VAL A 61 3.03 -3.26 -2.39
C VAL A 61 3.25 -3.14 -0.89
N THR A 62 3.25 -4.26 -0.16
CA THR A 62 3.40 -4.29 1.30
C THR A 62 4.67 -3.57 1.73
N SER A 63 4.53 -2.53 2.56
CA SER A 63 5.64 -1.68 2.98
C SER A 63 5.87 -1.77 4.49
N PHE A 64 5.00 -1.18 5.30
CA PHE A 64 5.15 -1.18 6.75
C PHE A 64 3.83 -1.05 7.51
N GLY A 65 3.90 -1.38 8.81
CA GLY A 65 2.83 -1.24 9.78
C GLY A 65 3.40 -1.13 11.18
N GLN A 66 2.54 -1.00 12.20
CA GLN A 66 3.00 -1.00 13.60
C GLN A 66 3.26 -2.41 14.13
N SER A 67 2.22 -3.25 14.13
CA SER A 67 2.22 -4.64 14.60
C SER A 67 1.19 -5.42 13.79
N CYS A 68 1.38 -6.73 13.59
CA CYS A 68 0.41 -7.51 12.84
C CYS A 68 -0.94 -7.54 13.56
N GLY A 69 -2.02 -7.28 12.82
CA GLY A 69 -3.38 -7.21 13.35
C GLY A 69 -3.64 -5.92 14.15
N SER A 70 -2.87 -4.86 13.88
CA SER A 70 -3.04 -3.57 14.56
C SER A 70 -4.39 -2.93 14.25
N SER A 71 -4.87 -2.07 15.15
CA SER A 71 -5.95 -1.13 14.86
C SER A 71 -5.50 0.05 14.01
N THR A 72 -4.20 0.20 13.76
CA THR A 72 -3.63 1.15 12.81
C THR A 72 -3.62 0.52 11.41
N PRO A 73 -4.07 1.23 10.36
CA PRO A 73 -4.03 0.70 9.00
C PRO A 73 -2.61 0.34 8.57
N ALA A 74 -2.44 -0.77 7.85
CA ALA A 74 -1.17 -1.08 7.19
C ALA A 74 -0.94 -0.15 6.00
N VAL A 75 0.33 0.15 5.75
CA VAL A 75 0.76 1.06 4.69
C VAL A 75 1.42 0.25 3.58
N TYR A 76 0.98 0.53 2.36
CA TYR A 76 1.45 -0.07 1.13
C TYR A 76 1.94 1.04 0.21
N THR A 77 2.95 0.76 -0.61
CA THR A 77 3.34 1.64 -1.72
C THR A 77 2.25 1.61 -2.78
N SER A 78 1.76 2.77 -3.22
CA SER A 78 0.69 2.90 -4.22
C SER A 78 1.18 2.52 -5.61
N VAL A 79 0.73 1.40 -6.17
CA VAL A 79 1.15 0.97 -7.53
C VAL A 79 0.77 2.01 -8.56
N VAL A 80 -0.45 2.57 -8.45
CA VAL A 80 -0.97 3.60 -9.37
C VAL A 80 -0.04 4.82 -9.43
N LYS A 81 0.51 5.26 -8.29
CA LYS A 81 1.39 6.42 -8.24
C LYS A 81 2.71 6.20 -8.98
N PHE A 82 3.16 4.96 -9.11
CA PHE A 82 4.41 4.60 -9.75
C PHE A 82 4.21 3.95 -11.14
N LEU A 83 3.00 3.99 -11.72
CA LEU A 83 2.75 3.36 -13.03
C LEU A 83 3.70 3.87 -14.11
N ASP A 84 3.86 5.19 -14.26
CA ASP A 84 4.78 5.76 -15.25
C ASP A 84 6.23 5.23 -15.09
N TRP A 85 6.70 5.11 -13.84
CA TRP A 85 8.03 4.57 -13.54
C TRP A 85 8.10 3.06 -13.83
N ILE A 86 7.07 2.29 -13.46
CA ILE A 86 7.00 0.86 -13.75
C ILE A 86 7.01 0.65 -15.27
N GLU A 87 6.16 1.39 -15.99
CA GLU A 87 6.01 1.28 -17.43
C GLU A 87 7.32 1.61 -18.16
N SER A 88 8.02 2.66 -17.74
CA SER A 88 9.30 3.03 -18.34
C SER A 88 10.42 1.99 -18.15
N HIS A 89 10.28 1.05 -17.20
CA HIS A 89 11.29 0.01 -16.94
C HIS A 89 10.87 -1.37 -17.44
N VAL A 90 9.57 -1.66 -17.49
CA VAL A 90 9.04 -2.96 -17.92
C VAL A 90 8.68 -2.95 -19.41
N TRP A 91 8.27 -1.80 -19.95
CA TRP A 91 8.03 -1.55 -21.37
C TRP A 91 8.82 -0.32 -21.83
N PRO A 92 10.16 -0.34 -21.78
CA PRO A 92 10.94 0.74 -22.35
C PRO A 92 10.60 0.85 -23.85
N ASP A 93 10.30 2.06 -24.33
CA ASP A 93 10.11 2.33 -25.75
C ASP A 93 11.41 1.96 -26.48
N ASN A 94 11.48 0.75 -27.02
CA ASN A 94 12.45 0.42 -28.04
C ASN A 94 11.93 1.03 -29.36
N GLU A 95 12.13 2.34 -29.52
CA GLU A 95 12.06 3.05 -30.81
C GLU A 95 13.23 2.60 -31.74
N SER A 96 13.38 1.28 -31.92
CA SER A 96 14.25 0.66 -32.91
C SER A 96 13.96 -0.84 -33.01
N ASP A 97 12.89 -1.19 -33.72
CA ASP A 97 12.81 -2.39 -34.56
C ASP A 97 11.95 -2.07 -35.79
#